data_AF-A0A2V6YAD7-F1
#
_entry.id   AF-A0A2V6YAD7-F1
#
_cell.length_a   1.000
_cell.length_b   1.000
_cell.length_c   1.000
_cell.angle_alpha   90.00
_cell.angle_beta   90.00
_cell.angle_gamma   90.00
#
_symmetry.space_group_name_H-M   'P 1'
#
loop_
_entity.id
_entity.type
_entity.pdbx_description
1 polymer ?
#
loop_
_entity_poly.entity_id
_entity_poly.type
_entity_poly.pdbx_seq_one_letter_code
_entity_poly.pdbx_strand_id
1 'polypeptide(L)'
;MGSRQGRRGELRRPRSGRVHRHDGARDRRVKPLVPERAVMIGDRAGDIVGARANGIRSIGVLWGYGSETELTDAGADGLCGTPAELAACLGRLAA
;
A
#
# COMPACT_ATOMS: atom_id res chain seq x y z
N MET A 1 42.66 -25.88 41.27
CA MET A 1 41.71 -27.01 41.30
C MET A 1 40.37 -26.54 40.72
N GLY A 2 40.03 -27.01 39.52
CA GLY A 2 38.65 -27.24 39.07
C GLY A 2 37.78 -26.04 38.64
N SER A 3 38.01 -25.54 37.42
CA SER A 3 37.01 -24.81 36.63
C SER A 3 35.74 -25.66 36.43
N ARG A 4 34.55 -25.13 36.71
CA ARG A 4 33.28 -25.74 36.29
C ARG A 4 32.39 -24.71 35.61
N GLN A 5 32.56 -24.60 34.29
CA GLN A 5 31.52 -24.10 33.39
C GLN A 5 30.25 -24.95 33.57
N GLY A 6 29.19 -24.33 34.07
CA GLY A 6 27.83 -24.86 33.95
C GLY A 6 27.41 -24.82 32.48
N ARG A 7 27.28 -26.00 31.86
CA ARG A 7 26.85 -26.17 30.47
C ARG A 7 25.41 -25.68 30.31
N ARG A 8 25.21 -24.86 29.28
CA ARG A 8 23.93 -24.35 28.81
C ARG A 8 22.98 -25.52 28.55
N GLY A 9 21.82 -25.53 29.22
CA GLY A 9 20.71 -26.38 28.83
C GLY A 9 20.16 -25.90 27.50
N GLU A 10 20.45 -26.64 26.42
CA GLU A 10 19.89 -26.41 25.11
C GLU A 10 18.39 -26.65 25.15
N LEU A 11 17.62 -25.56 25.16
CA LEU A 11 16.18 -25.60 24.89
C LEU A 11 16.03 -25.99 23.41
N ARG A 12 15.69 -27.26 23.16
CA ARG A 12 15.36 -27.79 21.83
C ARG A 12 14.29 -26.89 21.20
N ARG A 13 14.68 -26.13 20.17
CA ARG A 13 13.72 -25.31 19.41
C ARG A 13 12.68 -26.23 18.76
N PRO A 14 11.38 -25.95 18.90
CA PRO A 14 10.37 -26.70 18.17
C PRO A 14 10.67 -26.57 16.68
N ARG A 15 10.65 -27.71 15.97
CA ARG A 15 10.79 -27.77 14.51
C ARG A 15 9.80 -26.79 13.91
N SER A 16 10.31 -25.83 13.13
CA SER A 16 9.48 -24.90 12.38
C SER A 16 8.43 -25.69 11.62
N GLY A 17 7.19 -25.63 12.11
CA GLY A 17 6.04 -26.06 11.33
C GLY A 17 6.15 -25.36 10.00
N ARG A 18 6.12 -26.15 8.92
CA ARG A 18 6.13 -25.67 7.55
C ARG A 18 4.92 -24.75 7.43
N VAL A 19 5.14 -23.44 7.57
CA VAL A 19 4.14 -22.46 7.19
C VAL A 19 4.01 -22.69 5.70
N HIS A 20 2.87 -23.26 5.28
CA HIS A 20 2.47 -23.21 3.89
C HIS A 20 2.27 -21.73 3.59
N ARG A 21 3.37 -21.03 3.28
CA ARG A 21 3.30 -19.80 2.52
C ARG A 21 2.55 -20.21 1.27
N HIS A 22 1.30 -19.75 1.17
CA HIS A 22 0.61 -19.78 -0.10
C HIS A 22 1.53 -19.03 -1.06
N ASP A 23 2.26 -19.79 -1.88
CA ASP A 23 2.88 -19.29 -3.10
C ASP A 23 1.73 -18.93 -4.03
N GLY A 24 1.05 -17.82 -3.70
CA GLY A 24 -0.04 -17.27 -4.46
C GLY A 24 0.47 -17.12 -5.89
N ALA A 25 -0.15 -17.86 -6.78
CA ALA A 25 0.15 -17.87 -8.20
C ALA A 25 0.30 -16.42 -8.67
N ARG A 26 1.53 -16.03 -8.93
CA ARG A 26 1.85 -14.76 -9.59
C ARG A 26 1.17 -14.84 -10.95
N ASP A 27 0.07 -14.15 -11.13
CA ASP A 27 -0.37 -13.78 -12.48
C ASP A 27 0.76 -12.91 -13.07
N ARG A 28 1.65 -13.55 -13.83
CA ARG A 28 2.92 -13.01 -14.33
C ARG A 28 2.73 -12.10 -15.55
N ARG A 29 1.59 -11.41 -15.70
CA ARG A 29 1.33 -10.53 -16.84
C ARG A 29 1.02 -9.08 -16.47
N VAL A 30 1.46 -8.63 -15.29
CA VAL A 30 1.47 -7.18 -15.01
C VAL A 30 2.79 -6.60 -15.51
N LYS A 31 2.71 -5.78 -16.56
CA LYS A 31 3.86 -4.99 -17.01
C LYS A 31 4.31 -4.09 -15.84
N PRO A 32 5.62 -3.96 -15.58
CA PRO A 32 6.11 -3.00 -14.60
C PRO A 32 5.55 -1.61 -14.92
N LEU A 33 4.88 -1.01 -13.94
CA LEU A 33 4.37 0.36 -14.04
C LEU A 33 5.45 1.33 -13.55
N VAL A 34 5.52 2.49 -14.21
CA VAL A 34 6.33 3.63 -13.79
C VAL A 34 5.41 4.48 -12.90
N PRO A 35 5.70 4.70 -11.60
CA PRO A 35 4.80 5.38 -10.67
C PRO A 35 4.29 6.73 -11.17
N GLU A 36 5.16 7.50 -11.83
CA GLU A 36 4.86 8.84 -12.36
C GLU A 36 3.83 8.80 -13.50
N ARG A 37 3.68 7.62 -14.15
CA ARG A 37 2.70 7.35 -15.20
C ARG A 37 1.43 6.66 -14.69
N ALA A 38 1.27 6.55 -13.38
CA ALA A 38 0.09 6.02 -12.73
C ALA A 38 -0.60 7.11 -11.87
N VAL A 39 -1.91 6.93 -11.67
CA VAL A 39 -2.70 7.71 -10.72
C VAL A 39 -3.53 6.73 -9.89
N MET A 40 -3.45 6.82 -8.58
CA MET A 40 -4.33 6.13 -7.64
C MET A 40 -5.66 6.87 -7.56
N ILE A 41 -6.77 6.15 -7.64
CA ILE A 41 -8.11 6.70 -7.42
C ILE A 41 -8.67 5.95 -6.23
N GLY A 42 -8.96 6.68 -5.14
CA GLY A 42 -9.40 6.09 -3.88
C GLY A 42 -10.38 6.98 -3.15
N ASP A 43 -11.16 6.39 -2.26
CA ASP A 43 -12.18 7.08 -1.48
C ASP A 43 -11.82 7.17 0.01
N ARG A 44 -10.66 6.64 0.42
CA ARG A 44 -10.21 6.66 1.82
C ARG A 44 -8.79 7.21 1.95
N ALA A 45 -8.47 7.73 3.14
CA ALA A 45 -7.11 8.19 3.46
C ALA A 45 -6.05 7.10 3.21
N GLY A 46 -6.39 5.83 3.42
CA GLY A 46 -5.47 4.71 3.17
C GLY A 46 -5.01 4.62 1.72
N ASP A 47 -5.89 4.89 0.75
CA ASP A 47 -5.54 4.87 -0.67
C ASP A 47 -4.55 5.98 -1.01
N ILE A 48 -4.81 7.18 -0.47
CA ILE A 48 -3.99 8.37 -0.68
C ILE A 48 -2.61 8.22 -0.04
N VAL A 49 -2.57 7.78 1.22
CA VAL A 49 -1.31 7.50 1.94
C VAL A 49 -0.52 6.42 1.21
N GLY A 50 -1.18 5.36 0.74
CA GLY A 50 -0.58 4.31 -0.05
C GLY A 50 0.03 4.82 -1.36
N ALA A 51 -0.69 5.68 -2.09
CA ALA A 51 -0.19 6.30 -3.31
C ALA A 51 1.07 7.13 -3.07
N ARG A 52 1.02 8.02 -2.07
CA ARG A 52 2.16 8.87 -1.67
C ARG A 52 3.38 8.05 -1.28
N ALA A 53 3.20 7.01 -0.47
CA ALA A 53 4.29 6.12 -0.05
C ALA A 53 4.97 5.40 -1.23
N ASN A 54 4.30 5.28 -2.37
CA ASN A 54 4.81 4.66 -3.60
C ASN A 54 5.16 5.66 -4.71
N GLY A 55 5.13 6.98 -4.44
CA GLY A 55 5.42 8.01 -5.45
C GLY A 55 4.38 8.10 -6.57
N ILE A 56 3.14 7.69 -6.29
CA ILE A 56 2.01 7.70 -7.23
C ILE A 56 1.13 8.92 -6.91
N ARG A 57 0.74 9.68 -7.93
CA ARG A 57 -0.26 10.75 -7.79
C ARG A 57 -1.63 10.18 -7.45
N SER A 58 -2.47 10.94 -6.78
CA SER A 58 -3.71 10.44 -6.22
C SER A 58 -4.89 11.38 -6.43
N ILE A 59 -6.06 10.81 -6.73
CA ILE A 59 -7.35 11.50 -6.75
C ILE A 59 -8.22 10.90 -5.65
N GLY A 60 -8.65 11.74 -4.72
CA GLY A 60 -9.70 11.40 -3.75
C GLY A 60 -11.08 11.56 -4.38
N VAL A 61 -11.95 10.55 -4.27
CA VAL A 61 -13.32 10.60 -4.80
C VAL A 61 -14.35 10.79 -3.68
N LEU A 62 -15.28 11.72 -3.87
CA LEU A 62 -16.25 12.14 -2.83
C LEU A 62 -17.57 11.36 -2.86
N TRP A 63 -17.67 10.34 -3.72
CA TRP A 63 -18.83 9.45 -3.81
C TRP A 63 -18.61 8.10 -3.12
N GLY A 64 -17.51 7.95 -2.37
CA GLY A 64 -17.25 6.80 -1.51
C GLY A 64 -17.43 7.13 -0.03
N TYR A 65 -16.66 6.48 0.83
CA TYR A 65 -16.82 6.55 2.28
C TYR A 65 -16.08 7.69 2.97
N GLY A 66 -14.95 8.14 2.42
CA GLY A 66 -14.13 9.19 3.02
C GLY A 66 -14.69 10.58 2.76
N SER A 67 -14.39 11.50 3.68
CA SER A 67 -14.75 12.91 3.54
C SER A 67 -13.72 13.69 2.72
N GLU A 68 -14.12 14.84 2.19
CA GLU A 68 -13.20 15.79 1.56
C GLU A 68 -12.03 16.18 2.49
N THR A 69 -12.31 16.43 3.77
CA THR A 69 -11.27 16.70 4.78
C THR A 69 -10.33 15.51 4.96
N GLU A 70 -10.85 14.29 5.10
CA GLU A 70 -10.03 13.07 5.24
C GLU A 70 -9.06 12.91 4.05
N LEU A 71 -9.55 13.11 2.83
CA LEU A 71 -8.76 12.96 1.61
C LEU A 71 -7.73 14.09 1.42
N THR A 72 -8.12 15.31 1.78
CA THR A 72 -7.22 16.48 1.73
C THR A 72 -6.10 16.35 2.76
N ASP A 73 -6.43 15.97 4.00
CA ASP A 73 -5.46 15.78 5.08
C ASP A 73 -4.49 14.62 4.80
N ALA A 74 -4.97 13.57 4.13
CA ALA A 74 -4.12 12.49 3.64
C ALA A 74 -3.18 12.93 2.49
N GLY A 75 -3.44 14.10 1.90
CA GLY A 75 -2.59 14.73 0.89
C GLY A 75 -2.90 14.28 -0.53
N ALA A 76 -4.19 14.15 -0.88
CA ALA A 76 -4.60 13.87 -2.26
C ALA A 76 -4.18 14.99 -3.22
N ASP A 77 -3.71 14.62 -4.41
CA ASP A 77 -3.28 15.60 -5.43
C ASP A 77 -4.47 16.25 -6.15
N GLY A 78 -5.63 15.61 -6.11
CA GLY A 78 -6.89 16.17 -6.59
C GLY A 78 -8.09 15.53 -5.91
N LEU A 79 -9.23 16.23 -5.98
CA LEU A 79 -10.52 15.72 -5.55
C LEU A 79 -11.51 15.70 -6.71
N CYS A 80 -12.40 14.72 -6.69
CA CYS A 80 -13.43 14.52 -7.70
C CYS A 80 -14.80 14.35 -7.03
N GLY A 81 -15.76 15.20 -7.39
CA GLY A 81 -17.09 15.23 -6.77
C GLY A 81 -18.04 14.19 -7.34
N THR A 82 -17.90 13.87 -8.63
CA THR A 82 -18.76 12.90 -9.32
C THR A 82 -17.98 12.00 -10.29
N PRO A 83 -18.44 10.76 -10.57
CA PRO A 83 -17.78 9.89 -11.54
C PRO A 83 -17.62 10.53 -12.94
N ALA A 84 -18.55 11.40 -13.33
CA ALA A 84 -18.52 12.11 -14.61
C ALA A 84 -17.34 13.11 -14.72
N GLU A 85 -16.87 13.66 -13.60
CA GLU A 85 -15.75 14.61 -13.55
C GLU A 85 -14.39 13.93 -13.59
N LEU A 86 -14.32 12.61 -13.41
CA LEU A 86 -13.06 11.90 -13.21
C LEU A 86 -12.08 12.06 -14.38
N ALA A 87 -12.58 12.00 -15.62
CA ALA A 87 -11.76 12.21 -16.81
C ALA A 87 -11.13 13.61 -16.83
N ALA A 88 -11.90 14.64 -16.45
CA ALA A 88 -11.40 15.99 -16.33
C ALA A 88 -10.38 16.13 -15.18
N CYS A 89 -10.59 15.45 -14.06
CA CYS A 89 -9.65 15.43 -12.94
C CYS A 89 -8.30 14.80 -13.33
N LEU A 90 -8.33 13.68 -14.05
CA LEU A 90 -7.12 13.04 -14.58
C LEU A 90 -6.35 13.97 -15.52
N GLY A 91 -7.07 14.70 -16.39
CA GLY A 91 -6.48 15.67 -17.31
C GLY A 91 -5.72 16.80 -16.59
N ARG A 92 -6.20 17.26 -15.42
CA ARG A 92 -5.53 18.29 -14.62
C ARG A 92 -4.25 17.79 -13.95
N LEU A 93 -4.19 16.50 -13.61
CA LEU A 93 -2.98 15.92 -13.04
C LEU A 93 -1.93 15.64 -14.11
N ALA A 94 -2.29 15.33 -15.34
CA ALA A 94 -1.36 14.93 -16.39
C ALA A 94 -0.47 16.07 -16.96
N ALA A 95 -0.63 17.31 -16.47
CA ALA A 95 0.13 18.49 -16.89
C ALA A 95 1.49 18.62 -16.17
#